data_AF-A0A956B9M3-F1
#
_entry.id   AF-A0A956B9M3-F1
#
_cell.length_a   1.000
_cell.length_b   1.000
_cell.length_c   1.000
_cell.angle_alpha   90.00
_cell.angle_beta   90.00
_cell.angle_gamma   90.00
#
_symmetry.space_group_name_H-M   'P 1'
#
loop_
_entity.id
_entity.type
_entity.pdbx_description
1 polymer ?
#
loop_
_entity_poly.entity_id
_entity_poly.type
_entity_poly.pdbx_seq_one_letter_code
_entity_poly.pdbx_strand_id
1 'polypeptide(L)'
;MSVGGKRDDSCLDVPAYTKRSLEGAVQPATSLYRKKTLTAAVRHEGPFECVTSEGSVARCEDGYLAIDQAGHPYPVNKEEFERTYERVVLP
;
A
#
# COMPACT_ATOMS: atom_id res chain seq x y z
N MET A 1 7.87 -27.20 34.82
CA MET A 1 7.90 -27.59 33.40
C MET A 1 8.05 -26.32 32.58
N SER A 2 9.20 -26.15 31.92
CA SER A 2 9.42 -25.10 30.91
C SER A 2 8.87 -25.56 29.57
N VAL A 3 8.18 -24.70 28.83
CA VAL A 3 8.42 -24.28 27.43
C VAL A 3 7.49 -23.08 27.19
N GLY A 4 7.95 -21.89 26.79
CA GLY A 4 8.31 -21.55 25.40
C GLY A 4 7.08 -20.94 24.69
N GLY A 5 7.09 -19.73 24.14
CA GLY A 5 8.21 -18.90 23.75
C GLY A 5 7.88 -17.42 23.73
N LYS A 6 8.96 -16.64 23.78
CA LYS A 6 9.01 -15.23 23.50
C LYS A 6 8.44 -14.97 22.10
N ARG A 7 7.48 -14.06 22.00
CA ARG A 7 7.39 -13.22 20.81
C ARG A 7 8.14 -11.96 21.16
N ASP A 8 9.42 -11.95 20.84
CA ASP A 8 10.19 -10.72 20.72
C ASP A 8 9.64 -10.00 19.49
N ASP A 9 8.53 -9.28 19.66
CA ASP A 9 8.00 -8.36 18.66
C ASP A 9 8.60 -6.98 18.89
N SER A 10 9.94 -6.94 18.91
CA SER A 10 10.72 -5.71 18.92
C SER A 10 10.67 -5.07 17.53
N CYS A 11 9.46 -4.67 17.12
CA CYS A 11 9.23 -3.71 16.08
C CYS A 11 8.69 -2.44 16.73
N LEU A 12 9.62 -1.76 17.40
CA LEU A 12 9.68 -0.31 17.60
C LEU A 12 8.58 0.29 18.49
N ASP A 13 8.93 0.51 19.76
CA ASP A 13 8.46 1.65 20.55
C ASP A 13 8.77 2.95 19.77
N VAL A 14 7.92 3.31 18.81
CA VAL A 14 7.95 4.64 18.22
C VAL A 14 7.19 5.54 19.19
N PRO A 15 7.84 6.51 19.85
CA PRO A 15 7.12 7.45 20.71
C PRO A 15 6.05 8.14 19.87
N ALA A 16 4.80 8.13 20.34
CA ALA A 16 3.73 8.88 19.72
C ALA A 16 4.16 10.36 19.65
N TYR A 17 4.39 10.88 18.44
CA TYR A 17 4.80 12.27 18.25
C TYR A 17 3.66 13.19 18.71
N THR A 18 3.78 13.72 19.92
CA THR A 18 2.90 14.76 20.44
C THR A 18 3.22 16.07 19.73
N LYS A 19 2.21 16.61 19.02
CA LYS A 19 2.22 17.79 18.13
C LYS A 19 2.63 19.14 18.77
N ARG A 20 3.30 19.15 19.94
CA ARG A 20 3.41 20.32 20.84
C ARG A 20 4.80 20.94 20.99
N SER A 21 5.72 20.70 20.06
CA SER A 21 6.95 21.49 19.96
C SER A 21 7.33 21.74 18.50
N LEU A 22 6.69 22.73 17.88
CA LEU A 22 7.13 23.30 16.60
C LEU A 22 7.28 24.83 16.68
N GLU A 23 7.39 25.40 17.88
CA GLU A 23 7.81 26.79 18.04
C GLU A 23 9.34 26.80 18.21
N GLY A 24 10.05 27.02 17.09
CA GLY A 24 11.50 27.23 17.08
C GLY A 24 12.37 26.07 16.57
N ALA A 25 11.79 24.96 16.10
CA ALA A 25 12.57 23.88 15.50
C ALA A 25 13.04 24.26 14.09
N VAL A 26 14.34 24.53 13.94
CA VAL A 26 15.03 24.50 12.64
C VAL A 26 14.71 23.13 12.03
N GLN A 27 14.01 23.10 10.90
CA GLN A 27 13.70 21.84 10.22
C GLN A 27 15.03 21.12 9.95
N PRO A 28 15.31 19.93 10.53
CA PRO A 28 16.49 19.19 10.16
C PRO A 28 16.39 18.87 8.67
N ALA A 29 17.50 18.92 7.93
CA ALA A 29 17.54 18.61 6.51
C ALA A 29 16.78 17.31 6.24
N THR A 30 15.57 17.43 5.67
CA THR A 30 14.67 16.30 5.52
C THR A 30 15.21 15.40 4.43
N SER A 31 15.58 14.18 4.79
CA SER A 31 15.98 13.18 3.81
C SER A 31 14.74 12.73 3.05
N LEU A 32 14.82 12.69 1.72
CA LEU A 32 13.74 12.22 0.86
C LEU A 32 13.83 10.71 0.71
N TYR A 33 12.76 10.00 1.04
CA TYR A 33 12.65 8.55 0.92
C TYR A 33 11.55 8.20 -0.09
N ARG A 34 11.78 7.17 -0.92
CA ARG A 34 10.78 6.61 -1.85
C ARG A 34 10.54 5.14 -1.55
N LYS A 35 9.27 4.72 -1.48
CA LYS A 35 8.89 3.31 -1.39
C LYS A 35 8.66 2.78 -2.81
N LYS A 36 9.54 1.89 -3.28
CA LYS A 36 9.41 1.19 -4.57
C LYS A 36 8.90 -0.22 -4.33
N THR A 37 7.60 -0.37 -4.08
CA THR A 37 6.97 -1.69 -3.99
C THR A 37 6.35 -2.01 -5.35
N LEU A 38 6.63 -3.21 -5.88
CA LEU A 38 5.95 -3.70 -7.08
C LEU A 38 4.51 -4.06 -6.72
N THR A 39 3.57 -3.62 -7.55
CA THR A 39 2.16 -3.98 -7.44
C THR A 39 1.84 -4.97 -8.55
N ALA A 40 1.30 -6.13 -8.20
CA ALA A 40 0.75 -7.06 -9.19
C ALA A 40 -0.59 -6.50 -9.69
N ALA A 41 -0.73 -6.38 -11.00
CA ALA A 41 -1.96 -5.91 -11.61
C ALA A 41 -2.14 -6.53 -13.00
N VAL A 42 -3.40 -6.81 -13.35
CA VAL A 42 -3.80 -7.28 -14.67
C VAL A 42 -4.65 -6.22 -15.35
N ARG A 43 -4.32 -5.87 -16.59
CA ARG A 43 -5.13 -4.96 -17.40
C ARG A 43 -6.43 -5.66 -17.80
N HIS A 44 -7.56 -5.00 -17.57
CA HIS A 44 -8.86 -5.37 -18.11
C HIS A 44 -9.37 -4.26 -19.02
N GLU A 45 -9.72 -4.60 -20.25
CA GLU A 45 -10.32 -3.67 -21.20
C GLU A 45 -11.84 -3.83 -21.17
N GLY A 46 -12.54 -2.72 -20.99
CA GLY A 46 -14.00 -2.70 -20.88
C GLY A 46 -14.52 -3.08 -19.48
N PRO A 47 -15.84 -3.11 -19.31
CA PRO A 47 -16.45 -3.19 -17.99
C PRO A 47 -16.20 -4.53 -17.31
N PHE A 48 -15.82 -4.48 -16.03
CA PHE A 48 -15.60 -5.65 -15.19
C PHE A 48 -16.11 -5.44 -13.76
N GLU A 49 -16.41 -6.55 -13.10
CA GLU A 49 -16.81 -6.58 -11.69
C GLU A 49 -15.79 -7.36 -10.87
N CYS A 50 -15.58 -6.97 -9.61
CA CYS A 50 -14.76 -7.74 -8.68
C CYS A 50 -15.33 -7.68 -7.26
N VAL A 51 -15.08 -8.74 -6.49
CA VAL A 51 -15.47 -8.81 -5.09
C VAL A 51 -14.35 -8.20 -4.25
N THR A 52 -14.67 -7.17 -3.50
CA THR A 52 -13.72 -6.49 -2.61
C THR A 52 -13.49 -7.32 -1.33
N SER A 53 -12.45 -6.98 -0.56
CA SER A 53 -12.20 -7.58 0.75
C SER A 53 -13.34 -7.36 1.76
N GLU A 54 -14.18 -6.35 1.53
CA GLU A 54 -15.39 -6.05 2.33
C GLU A 54 -16.59 -6.93 1.93
N GLY A 55 -16.43 -7.78 0.90
CA GLY A 55 -17.49 -8.65 0.38
C GLY A 55 -18.48 -7.94 -0.56
N SER A 56 -18.22 -6.68 -0.92
CA SER A 56 -19.05 -5.92 -1.87
C SER A 56 -18.60 -6.16 -3.31
N VAL A 57 -19.51 -6.01 -4.28
CA VAL A 57 -19.19 -6.06 -5.71
C VAL A 57 -18.89 -4.64 -6.20
N ALA A 58 -17.65 -4.41 -6.64
CA ALA A 58 -17.23 -3.16 -7.26
C ALA A 58 -17.25 -3.30 -8.79
N ARG A 59 -17.78 -2.29 -9.47
CA ARG A 59 -17.85 -2.20 -10.95
C ARG A 59 -16.85 -1.18 -11.47
N CYS A 60 -16.17 -1.51 -12.55
CA CYS A 60 -15.22 -0.62 -13.22
C CYS A 60 -15.44 -0.69 -14.73
N GLU A 61 -15.44 0.45 -15.43
CA GLU A 61 -15.68 0.52 -16.89
C GLU A 61 -14.43 0.20 -17.72
N ASP A 62 -13.24 0.52 -17.21
CA ASP A 62 -11.93 0.20 -17.81
C ASP A 62 -10.84 0.43 -16.75
N GLY A 63 -9.86 -0.48 -16.66
CA GLY A 63 -8.85 -0.34 -15.63
C GLY A 63 -8.00 -1.58 -15.37
N TYR A 64 -7.48 -1.66 -14.16
CA TYR A 64 -6.59 -2.72 -13.71
C TYR A 64 -7.21 -3.43 -12.52
N LEU A 65 -7.06 -4.75 -12.48
CA LEU A 65 -7.30 -5.56 -11.29
C LEU A 65 -5.97 -5.70 -10.55
N ALA A 66 -5.78 -4.93 -9.49
CA ALA A 66 -4.57 -4.92 -8.68
C ALA A 66 -4.71 -5.85 -7.46
N ILE A 67 -3.60 -6.32 -6.91
CA ILE A 67 -3.57 -7.16 -5.71
C ILE A 67 -2.90 -6.39 -4.57
N ASP A 68 -3.55 -6.30 -3.42
CA ASP A 68 -3.02 -5.61 -2.24
C ASP A 68 -1.96 -6.46 -1.50
N GLN A 69 -1.41 -5.93 -0.40
CA GLN A 69 -0.42 -6.64 0.41
C GLN A 69 -0.97 -7.89 1.11
N ALA A 70 -2.29 -7.99 1.27
CA ALA A 70 -2.97 -9.14 1.86
C ALA A 70 -3.42 -10.16 0.81
N GLY A 71 -3.18 -9.92 -0.48
CA GLY A 71 -3.54 -10.81 -1.57
C GLY A 71 -4.96 -10.61 -2.11
N HIS A 72 -5.66 -9.55 -1.71
CA HIS A 72 -7.03 -9.30 -2.17
C HIS A 72 -7.02 -8.50 -3.48
N PRO A 73 -7.82 -8.91 -4.48
CA PRO A 73 -7.98 -8.13 -5.69
C PRO A 73 -8.81 -6.88 -5.43
N TYR A 74 -8.46 -5.77 -6.06
CA TYR A 74 -9.23 -4.53 -6.04
C TYR A 74 -9.19 -3.83 -7.41
N PRO A 75 -10.28 -3.18 -7.84
CA PRO A 75 -10.31 -2.49 -9.11
C PRO A 75 -9.64 -1.13 -8.98
N VAL A 76 -8.84 -0.75 -9.97
CA VAL A 76 -8.24 0.58 -10.09
C VAL A 76 -8.60 1.14 -11.44
N ASN A 77 -9.11 2.37 -11.47
CA ASN A 77 -9.38 3.06 -12.73
C ASN A 77 -8.07 3.17 -13.54
N LYS A 78 -8.18 3.01 -14.87
CA LYS A 78 -7.03 3.12 -15.79
C LYS A 78 -6.15 4.35 -15.52
N GLU A 79 -6.76 5.54 -15.49
CA GLU A 79 -6.03 6.80 -15.40
C GLU A 79 -5.31 6.95 -14.06
N GLU A 80 -5.94 6.48 -12.98
CA GLU A 80 -5.35 6.46 -11.66
C GLU A 80 -4.14 5.52 -11.61
N PHE A 81 -4.28 4.32 -12.18
CA PHE A 81 -3.21 3.34 -12.21
C PHE A 81 -2.02 3.85 -13.02
N GLU A 82 -2.25 4.38 -14.22
CA GLU A 82 -1.20 4.89 -15.13
C GLU A 82 -0.51 6.14 -14.59
N ARG A 83 -1.18 6.94 -13.74
CA ARG A 83 -0.56 8.07 -13.03
C ARG A 83 0.32 7.63 -11.86
N THR A 84 -0.01 6.51 -11.21
CA THR A 84 0.62 6.07 -9.97
C THR A 84 1.75 5.07 -10.21
N TYR A 85 1.62 4.23 -11.23
CA TYR A 85 2.49 3.09 -11.46
C TYR A 85 3.15 3.15 -12.84
N GLU A 86 4.45 2.82 -12.87
CA GLU A 86 5.18 2.56 -14.11
C GLU A 86 5.25 1.05 -14.36
N ARG A 87 5.09 0.63 -15.62
CA ARG A 87 5.25 -0.79 -15.98
C ARG A 87 6.72 -1.18 -15.87
N VAL A 88 7.02 -2.15 -15.01
CA VAL A 88 8.34 -2.77 -14.91
C VAL A 88 8.33 -4.11 -15.62
N VAL A 89 9.28 -4.34 -16.53
CA VAL A 89 9.51 -5.65 -17.15
C VAL A 89 10.58 -6.34 -16.31
N LEU A 90 10.22 -7.46 -15.68
CA LEU A 90 11.19 -8.32 -15.00
C LEU A 90 11.99 -9.11 -16.05
N PRO A 91 13.30 -9.30 -15.86
CA PRO A 91 14.15 -10.08 -16.76
C PRO A 91 13.78 -11.56 -16.81
#